data_AF-A0A1H2BDY3-F1
#
_entry.id   AF-A0A1H2BDY3-F1
#
_cell.length_a   1.000
_cell.length_b   1.000
_cell.length_c   1.000
_cell.angle_alpha   90.00
_cell.angle_beta   90.00
_cell.angle_gamma   90.00
#
_symmetry.space_group_name_H-M   'P 1'
#
loop_
_entity.id
_entity.type
_entity.pdbx_description
1 polymer ?
#
loop_
_entity_poly.entity_id
_entity_poly.type
_entity_poly.pdbx_seq_one_letter_code
_entity_poly.pdbx_strand_id
1 'polypeptide(L)' 'MKKNILLFCFILFSCSTHKPLINNTEILQNHPKPVRIFGIGYWPPDYIILTLVDAKNEYFVIKTNRRDGLKVGDIWGQ' A
#
# COMPACT_ATOMS: atom_id res chain seq x y z
N MET A 1 25.70 -53.08 14.29
CA MET A 1 25.20 -52.27 13.16
C MET A 1 24.10 -51.35 13.69
N LYS A 2 24.41 -50.06 13.91
CA LYS A 2 23.49 -49.05 14.46
C LYS A 2 22.64 -48.46 13.33
N LYS A 3 21.32 -48.64 13.36
CA LYS A 3 20.38 -47.94 12.47
C LYS A 3 19.87 -46.70 13.20
N ASN A 4 20.51 -45.57 12.94
CA ASN A 4 20.01 -44.26 13.35
C ASN A 4 18.90 -43.86 12.36
N ILE A 5 17.65 -43.94 12.81
CA ILE A 5 16.51 -43.33 12.14
C ILE A 5 16.61 -41.83 12.38
N LEU A 6 17.23 -41.11 11.45
CA LEU A 6 17.23 -39.66 11.42
C LEU A 6 15.87 -39.24 10.88
N LEU A 7 14.93 -38.96 11.80
CA LEU A 7 13.62 -38.39 11.49
C LEU A 7 13.86 -36.98 10.93
N PHE A 8 13.88 -36.86 9.61
CA PHE A 8 14.16 -35.64 8.90
C PHE A 8 13.01 -34.65 9.13
N CYS A 9 13.29 -33.56 9.85
CA CYS A 9 12.42 -32.42 10.08
C CYS A 9 11.79 -31.90 8.78
N PHE A 10 10.56 -32.31 8.50
CA PHE A 10 9.66 -31.63 7.56
C PHE A 10 8.92 -30.52 8.31
N ILE A 11 9.61 -29.43 8.61
CA ILE A 11 8.96 -28.16 8.95
C ILE A 11 9.35 -27.19 7.85
N LEU A 12 8.60 -27.27 6.74
CA LEU A 12 8.60 -26.24 5.72
C LEU A 12 8.00 -24.99 6.37
N PHE A 13 8.86 -24.05 6.75
CA PHE A 13 8.47 -22.72 7.15
C PHE A 13 7.78 -22.03 5.97
N SER A 14 6.45 -22.08 5.95
CA SER A 14 5.63 -21.22 5.11
C SER A 14 5.81 -19.78 5.60
N CYS A 15 6.85 -19.10 5.09
CA CYS A 15 6.99 -17.66 5.23
C CYS A 15 5.92 -17.01 4.34
N SER A 16 4.71 -16.86 4.88
CA SER A 16 3.68 -16.04 4.27
C SER A 16 4.10 -14.59 4.43
N THR A 17 4.68 -14.01 3.38
CA THR A 17 4.83 -12.56 3.28
C THR A 17 3.42 -11.97 3.16
N HIS A 18 2.80 -11.68 4.30
CA HIS A 18 1.54 -10.95 4.35
C HIS A 18 1.84 -9.53 3.86
N LYS A 19 1.49 -9.24 2.60
CA LYS A 19 1.58 -7.88 2.08
C LYS A 19 0.53 -7.08 2.85
N PRO A 20 0.90 -6.06 3.65
CA PRO A 20 -0.09 -5.28 4.36
C PRO A 20 -1.06 -4.69 3.34
N LEU A 21 -2.35 -4.95 3.53
CA LEU A 21 -3.39 -4.31 2.75
C LEU A 21 -3.32 -2.81 3.07
N ILE A 22 -2.94 -1.99 2.09
CA ILE A 22 -2.92 -0.53 2.27
C ILE A 22 -4.37 -0.08 2.49
N ASN A 23 -4.72 0.24 3.74
CA ASN A 23 -6.03 0.75 4.09
C ASN A 23 -6.07 2.27 3.85
N ASN A 24 -6.44 2.66 2.63
CA ASN A 24 -6.51 4.08 2.26
C ASN A 24 -7.43 4.88 3.19
N THR A 25 -8.52 4.28 3.70
CA THR A 25 -9.50 4.98 4.55
C THR A 25 -8.86 5.42 5.86
N GLU A 26 -8.17 4.50 6.52
CA GLU A 26 -7.48 4.77 7.79
C GLU A 26 -6.38 5.82 7.59
N ILE A 27 -5.57 5.68 6.54
CA ILE A 27 -4.54 6.67 6.18
C ILE A 27 -5.20 8.04 6.01
N LEU A 28 -6.26 8.14 5.21
CA LEU A 28 -6.93 9.41 4.93
C LEU A 28 -7.61 10.03 6.15
N GLN A 29 -8.01 9.25 7.16
CA GLN A 29 -8.58 9.73 8.42
C GLN A 29 -7.52 10.29 9.36
N ASN A 30 -6.31 9.71 9.33
CA ASN A 30 -5.20 10.13 10.19
C ASN A 30 -4.53 11.42 9.71
N HIS A 31 -4.71 11.80 8.44
CA HIS A 31 -4.14 13.02 7.87
C HIS A 31 -5.10 14.23 7.92
N PRO A 32 -4.64 15.40 8.40
CA PRO A 32 -5.42 16.63 8.43
C PRO A 32 -5.80 17.10 7.02
N LYS A 33 -7.02 17.62 6.86
CA LYS A 33 -7.54 18.16 5.60
C LYS A 33 -7.12 19.62 5.41
N PRO A 34 -7.00 20.13 4.15
CA PRO A 34 -7.19 19.41 2.90
C PRO A 34 -6.02 18.50 2.54
N VAL A 35 -6.30 17.49 1.72
CA VAL A 35 -5.30 16.60 1.15
C VAL A 35 -5.21 16.88 -0.34
N ARG A 36 -4.02 17.19 -0.85
CA ARG A 36 -3.78 17.51 -2.27
C ARG A 36 -3.00 16.41 -2.96
N ILE A 37 -3.27 16.20 -4.24
CA ILE A 37 -2.48 15.31 -5.09
C ILE A 37 -1.15 15.99 -5.39
N PHE A 38 -0.05 15.37 -4.97
CA PHE A 38 1.31 15.79 -5.31
C PHE A 38 1.86 15.04 -6.52
N GLY A 39 1.52 13.75 -6.65
CA GLY A 39 2.00 12.91 -7.74
C GLY A 39 1.03 11.78 -8.07
N ILE A 40 1.04 11.36 -9.34
CA ILE A 40 0.21 10.28 -9.86
C ILE A 40 1.14 9.26 -10.51
N GLY A 41 1.22 8.07 -9.92
CA GLY A 41 1.90 6.91 -10.49
C GLY A 41 0.89 5.91 -11.04
N TYR A 42 1.25 5.22 -12.12
CA TYR A 42 0.40 4.18 -12.72
C TYR A 42 0.92 2.80 -12.36
N TRP A 43 0.04 1.93 -11.89
CA TRP A 43 0.36 0.56 -11.52
C TRP A 43 -0.57 -0.41 -12.27
N PRO A 44 -0.08 -1.10 -13.32
CA PRO A 44 -0.89 -2.02 -14.11
C PRO A 44 -1.52 -3.16 -13.27
N PRO A 45 -2.70 -3.68 -13.64
CA PRO A 45 -3.47 -3.33 -14.83
C PRO A 45 -4.32 -2.05 -14.67
N ASP A 46 -4.95 -1.83 -13.52
CA ASP A 46 -6.00 -0.80 -13.36
C ASP A 46 -5.89 0.03 -12.08
N TYR A 47 -4.68 0.14 -11.51
CA TYR A 47 -4.45 0.94 -10.30
C TYR A 47 -3.63 2.19 -10.60
N ILE A 48 -3.87 3.21 -9.77
CA ILE A 48 -3.00 4.37 -9.64
C ILE A 48 -2.53 4.48 -8.20
N ILE A 49 -1.31 4.96 -8.05
CA ILE A 49 -0.68 5.29 -6.79
C ILE A 49 -0.68 6.80 -6.69
N LEU A 50 -1.43 7.35 -5.73
CA LEU A 50 -1.46 8.78 -5.50
C LEU A 50 -0.49 9.11 -4.38
N THR A 51 0.49 9.95 -4.69
CA THR A 51 1.26 10.66 -3.66
C THR A 51 0.47 11.89 -3.28
N LEU A 52 0.13 11.98 -2.00
CA LEU A 52 -0.70 13.01 -1.42
C LEU A 52 0.12 13.84 -0.43
N VAL A 53 -0.27 15.10 -0.26
CA VAL A 53 0.28 16.00 0.75
C VAL A 53 -0.87 16.58 1.57
N ASP A 54 -0.75 16.52 2.89
CA ASP A 54 -1.76 17.03 3.82
C ASP A 54 -1.56 18.51 4.18
N ALA A 55 -2.42 19.04 5.07
CA ALA A 55 -2.36 20.43 5.53
C ALA A 55 -1.13 20.76 6.38
N LYS A 56 -0.41 19.76 6.89
CA LYS A 56 0.85 19.91 7.63
C LYS A 56 2.08 19.73 6.73
N ASN A 57 1.88 19.56 5.42
CA ASN A 57 2.91 19.21 4.45
C ASN A 57 3.54 17.83 4.66
N GLU A 58 2.82 16.91 5.30
CA GLU A 58 3.24 15.52 5.39
C GLU A 58 2.82 14.77 4.12
N TYR A 59 3.75 13.98 3.58
CA TYR A 59 3.56 13.21 2.36
C TYR A 59 3.17 11.78 2.70
N PHE A 60 2.17 11.26 1.99
CA PHE A 60 1.74 9.88 2.13
C PHE A 60 1.22 9.34 0.80
N VAL A 61 1.01 8.03 0.75
CA VAL A 61 0.63 7.34 -0.48
C VAL A 61 -0.62 6.51 -0.26
N ILE A 62 -1.52 6.54 -1.24
CA ILE A 62 -2.66 5.64 -1.31
C ILE A 62 -2.68 4.91 -2.65
N LYS A 63 -3.31 3.73 -2.68
CA LYS A 63 -3.52 2.95 -3.90
C LYS A 63 -5.00 2.93 -4.24
N THR A 64 -5.40 3.53 -5.35
CA THR A 64 -6.81 3.55 -5.76
C THR A 64 -6.99 3.01 -7.18
N ASN A 65 -8.22 2.72 -7.57
CA ASN A 65 -8.54 2.36 -8.94
C ASN A 65 -8.25 3.53 -9.86
N ARG A 66 -7.87 3.22 -11.11
CA ARG A 66 -7.68 4.23 -12.14
C ARG A 66 -8.92 5.12 -12.26
N ARG A 67 -8.70 6.42 -12.14
CA ARG A 67 -9.71 7.46 -12.38
C ARG A 67 -9.11 8.44 -13.37
N ASP A 68 -9.70 8.51 -14.55
CA ASP A 68 -9.28 9.47 -15.56
C ASP A 68 -9.65 10.89 -15.12
N GLY A 69 -8.85 11.88 -15.51
CA GLY A 69 -9.09 13.30 -15.21
C GLY A 69 -8.48 13.83 -13.91
N LEU A 70 -7.86 12.98 -13.08
CA LEU A 70 -7.08 13.44 -11.92
C LEU A 70 -5.83 14.22 -12.35
N LYS A 71 -5.52 15.30 -11.63
CA LYS A 71 -4.36 16.16 -11.87
C LYS A 71 -3.60 16.42 -10.58
N VAL A 72 -2.30 16.67 -10.72
CA VAL A 72 -1.50 17.21 -9.61
C VAL A 72 -2.08 18.56 -9.19
N GLY A 73 -2.27 18.75 -7.90
CA GLY A 73 -2.90 19.91 -7.30
C GLY A 73 -4.37 19.70 -6.90
N ASP A 74 -5.06 18.70 -7.44
CA ASP A 74 -6.45 18.42 -7.09
C ASP A 74 -6.60 18.06 -5.61
N ILE A 75 -7.76 18.37 -5.02
CA ILE A 75 -8.11 17.96 -3.67
C ILE A 75 -8.64 16.53 -3.71
N TRP A 76 -8.04 15.64 -2.90
CA TRP A 76 -8.46 14.26 -2.80
C TRP A 76 -9.45 14.03 -1.65
N GLY A 77 -10.55 13.34 -1.94
CA GLY A 77 -11.55 12.94 -0.92
C GLY A 77 -12.57 14.01 -0.57
N GLN A 78 -12.87 14.92 -1.50
CA GLN A 78 -14.14 15.67 -1.52
C GLN A 78 -15.25 14.84 -2.14
#